data_AF-A0AAV3X9Z0-F1
#
_entry.id   AF-A0AAV3X9Z0-F1
#
_cell.length_a   1.000
_cell.length_b   1.000
_cell.length_c   1.000
_cell.angle_alpha   90.00
_cell.angle_beta   90.00
_cell.angle_gamma   90.00
#
_symmetry.space_group_name_H-M   'P 1'
#
loop_
_entity.id
_entity.type
_entity.pdbx_description
1 polymer ?
#
loop_
_entity_poly.entity_id
_entity_poly.type
_entity_poly.pdbx_seq_one_letter_code
_entity_poly.pdbx_strand_id
1 'polypeptide(L)'
;MTKIPAIYLQSFLKLPQTRGFNPGSLFFLFALLIINPLPANADPSTMAARQAEARSRVSAMNSAQQAYYLQNKVFTNSLQKLGVSQISPSDSYKYGVNSDSKDISDWSRAKAVYHFGIAIKPGLKNYVGGVFLVPKTWQGQTKIATQSILCEGSKPDVMPAMPTYRDGTVRCGVGTTEIKLPIAK
;
A
#
# COMPACT_ATOMS: atom_id res chain seq x y z
N MET A 1 -25.10 39.00 40.60
CA MET A 1 -23.90 38.63 41.37
C MET A 1 -24.10 37.22 41.90
N THR A 2 -23.44 36.25 41.28
CA THR A 2 -23.56 34.83 41.61
C THR A 2 -22.20 34.16 41.45
N LYS A 3 -21.80 33.39 42.47
CA LYS A 3 -20.56 32.61 42.59
C LYS A 3 -20.64 31.30 41.80
N ILE A 4 -19.47 30.68 41.53
CA ILE A 4 -19.09 29.23 41.51
C ILE A 4 -18.05 28.92 40.38
N PRO A 5 -17.12 27.95 40.57
CA PRO A 5 -15.68 28.06 40.25
C PRO A 5 -15.13 26.99 39.29
N ALA A 6 -13.81 27.01 39.01
CA ALA A 6 -12.95 25.85 38.73
C ALA A 6 -11.49 26.36 38.69
N ILE A 7 -10.56 25.95 39.57
CA ILE A 7 -9.88 24.65 39.68
C ILE A 7 -8.98 24.35 38.48
N TYR A 8 -7.73 24.04 38.82
CA TYR A 8 -6.64 23.49 38.00
C TYR A 8 -5.84 24.49 37.17
N LEU A 9 -4.78 25.05 37.75
CA LEU A 9 -3.58 25.39 36.99
C LEU A 9 -2.33 25.42 37.89
N GLN A 10 -1.33 24.65 37.48
CA GLN A 10 0.11 24.91 37.66
C GLN A 10 0.82 24.45 38.94
N SER A 11 1.13 23.15 38.97
CA SER A 11 2.36 22.63 39.57
C SER A 11 3.54 22.87 38.62
N PHE A 12 4.31 23.94 38.86
CA PHE A 12 5.61 24.17 38.21
C PHE A 12 6.73 24.30 39.26
N LEU A 13 7.67 23.34 39.17
CA LEU A 13 9.12 23.47 39.33
C LEU A 13 9.69 23.88 40.70
N LYS A 14 10.09 22.88 41.50
CA LYS A 14 11.21 23.01 42.45
C LYS A 14 12.19 21.85 42.27
N LEU A 15 13.39 22.17 41.78
CA LEU A 15 14.66 21.48 42.02
C LEU A 15 15.69 22.58 42.30
N PRO A 16 16.83 22.36 42.99
CA PRO A 16 17.41 21.12 43.53
C PRO A 16 17.88 21.24 45.01
N GLN A 17 18.18 20.11 45.67
CA GLN A 17 19.23 20.11 46.71
C GLN A 17 19.96 18.77 46.73
N THR A 18 21.26 18.82 46.46
CA THR A 18 22.20 17.70 46.52
C THR A 18 22.55 17.39 47.98
N ARG A 19 22.40 16.13 48.41
CA ARG A 19 23.02 15.63 49.64
C ARG A 19 23.07 14.10 49.68
N GLY A 20 24.29 13.55 49.81
CA GLY A 20 24.58 12.26 50.45
C GLY A 20 24.48 11.00 49.59
N PHE A 21 25.62 10.57 49.03
CA PHE A 21 25.80 9.25 48.42
C PHE A 21 26.21 8.25 49.51
N ASN A 22 25.41 7.20 49.77
CA ASN A 22 25.78 6.09 50.68
C ASN A 22 26.12 4.83 49.86
N PRO A 23 27.30 4.20 50.06
CA PRO A 23 27.80 3.11 49.22
C PRO A 23 27.37 1.73 49.76
N GLY A 24 26.07 1.41 49.76
CA GLY A 24 25.62 0.19 50.43
C GLY A 24 24.23 -0.34 50.10
N SER A 25 23.67 -0.04 48.92
CA SER A 25 22.39 -0.66 48.51
C SER A 25 22.53 -1.43 47.21
N LEU A 26 22.85 -2.70 47.43
CA LEU A 26 22.75 -3.84 46.54
C LEU A 26 21.31 -3.95 45.98
N PHE A 27 21.02 -3.27 44.86
CA PHE A 27 19.79 -3.45 44.09
C PHE A 27 20.09 -3.28 42.58
N PHE A 28 20.88 -4.19 42.03
CA PHE A 28 20.94 -4.44 40.58
C PHE A 28 20.44 -5.86 40.31
N LEU A 29 19.18 -6.13 40.70
CA LEU A 29 18.43 -7.27 40.20
C LEU A 29 17.66 -6.84 38.95
N PHE A 30 17.75 -7.68 37.92
CA PHE A 30 17.04 -7.65 36.64
C PHE A 30 17.54 -6.68 35.57
N ALA A 31 18.81 -6.86 35.15
CA ALA A 31 19.07 -6.82 33.70
C ALA A 31 18.48 -8.10 33.09
N LEU A 32 17.14 -8.20 33.07
CA LEU A 32 16.46 -9.23 32.29
C LEU A 32 16.82 -8.98 30.83
N LEU A 33 17.36 -10.04 30.23
CA LEU A 33 17.42 -10.29 28.80
C LEU A 33 16.02 -10.14 28.18
N ILE A 34 15.57 -8.91 27.94
CA ILE A 34 14.39 -8.61 27.13
C ILE A 34 14.83 -7.91 25.86
N ILE A 35 15.70 -8.57 25.09
CA ILE A 35 15.79 -8.28 23.67
C ILE A 35 15.78 -9.63 22.96
N ASN A 36 14.59 -10.10 22.63
CA ASN A 36 14.37 -10.85 21.41
C ASN A 36 12.98 -10.50 20.85
N PRO A 37 12.80 -10.33 19.52
CA PRO A 37 13.77 -10.61 18.47
C PRO A 37 14.13 -9.38 17.62
N LEU A 38 15.35 -9.42 17.10
CA LEU A 38 15.74 -8.83 15.83
C LEU A 38 14.66 -9.04 14.73
N PRO A 39 14.44 -8.07 13.84
CA PRO A 39 14.48 -8.33 12.42
C PRO A 39 15.90 -7.90 12.00
N ALA A 40 16.90 -8.75 12.21
CA ALA A 40 17.40 -9.65 11.18
C ALA A 40 17.32 -8.91 9.85
N ASN A 41 18.48 -8.42 9.38
CA ASN A 41 18.72 -8.11 7.99
C ASN A 41 17.88 -9.09 7.18
N ALA A 42 16.76 -8.62 6.60
CA ALA A 42 15.80 -9.53 6.03
C ALA A 42 16.58 -10.35 4.99
N ASP A 43 16.65 -11.66 5.20
CA ASP A 43 17.37 -12.55 4.29
C ASP A 43 16.84 -12.22 2.87
N PRO A 44 17.72 -12.02 1.88
CA PRO A 44 17.32 -11.84 0.49
C PRO A 44 16.19 -12.78 0.06
N SER A 45 16.17 -14.02 0.55
CA SER A 45 15.10 -14.99 0.31
C SER A 45 13.72 -14.52 0.83
N THR A 46 13.68 -13.96 2.04
CA THR A 46 12.48 -13.43 2.69
C THR A 46 11.99 -12.14 2.01
N MET A 47 12.92 -11.27 1.60
CA MET A 47 12.57 -10.07 0.83
C MET A 47 11.97 -10.42 -0.52
N ALA A 48 12.55 -11.40 -1.22
CA ALA A 48 12.03 -11.90 -2.48
C ALA A 48 10.63 -12.50 -2.31
N ALA A 49 10.39 -13.29 -1.26
CA ALA A 49 9.07 -13.86 -0.97
C ALA A 49 8.01 -12.77 -0.71
N ARG A 50 8.33 -11.75 0.10
CA ARG A 50 7.43 -10.61 0.36
C ARG A 50 7.13 -9.81 -0.90
N GLN A 51 8.13 -9.61 -1.75
CA GLN A 51 7.94 -8.95 -3.05
C GLN A 51 7.08 -9.79 -4.00
N ALA A 52 7.29 -11.11 -4.05
CA ALA A 52 6.49 -12.03 -4.85
C ALA A 52 5.02 -12.05 -4.40
N GLU A 53 4.78 -12.06 -3.08
CA GLU A 53 3.46 -11.92 -2.49
C GLU A 53 2.77 -10.62 -2.93
N ALA A 54 3.46 -9.49 -2.83
CA ALA A 54 2.89 -8.20 -3.23
C ALA A 54 2.57 -8.13 -4.73
N ARG A 55 3.45 -8.64 -5.60
CA ARG A 55 3.18 -8.77 -7.04
C ARG A 55 1.93 -9.59 -7.31
N SER A 56 1.84 -10.75 -6.67
CA SER A 56 0.70 -11.68 -6.81
C SER A 56 -0.60 -11.01 -6.39
N ARG A 57 -0.61 -10.30 -5.25
CA ARG A 57 -1.80 -9.58 -4.76
C ARG A 57 -2.22 -8.43 -5.67
N VAL A 58 -1.28 -7.64 -6.19
CA VAL A 58 -1.62 -6.56 -7.14
C VAL A 58 -2.11 -7.13 -8.48
N SER A 59 -1.55 -8.25 -8.94
CA SER A 59 -2.07 -8.96 -10.10
C SER A 59 -3.50 -9.48 -9.86
N ALA A 60 -3.76 -10.06 -8.68
CA ALA A 60 -5.08 -10.54 -8.31
C ALA A 60 -6.10 -9.39 -8.27
N MET A 61 -5.70 -8.21 -7.78
CA MET A 61 -6.51 -6.98 -7.84
C MET A 61 -6.89 -6.62 -9.28
N ASN A 62 -5.92 -6.61 -10.20
CA ASN A 62 -6.18 -6.33 -11.61
C ASN A 62 -7.20 -7.32 -12.20
N SER A 63 -6.99 -8.62 -11.99
CA SER A 63 -7.87 -9.67 -12.52
C SER A 63 -9.27 -9.58 -11.93
N ALA A 64 -9.38 -9.38 -10.62
CA ALA A 64 -10.66 -9.21 -9.94
C ALA A 64 -11.41 -7.98 -10.45
N GLN A 65 -10.68 -6.91 -10.75
CA GLN A 65 -11.30 -5.69 -11.25
C GLN A 65 -11.77 -5.79 -12.70
N GLN A 66 -11.04 -6.54 -13.54
CA GLN A 66 -11.52 -6.90 -14.87
C GLN A 66 -12.81 -7.71 -14.77
N ALA A 67 -12.85 -8.72 -13.91
CA ALA A 67 -14.05 -9.53 -13.68
C ALA A 67 -15.23 -8.69 -13.16
N TYR A 68 -14.98 -7.81 -12.19
CA TYR A 68 -15.98 -6.90 -11.64
C TYR A 68 -16.54 -5.96 -12.72
N TYR A 69 -15.68 -5.38 -13.57
CA TYR A 69 -16.11 -4.53 -14.67
C TYR A 69 -16.94 -5.31 -15.71
N LEU A 70 -16.59 -6.56 -16.01
CA LEU A 70 -17.37 -7.39 -16.94
C LEU A 70 -18.81 -7.58 -16.46
N GLN A 71 -19.01 -7.75 -15.16
CA GLN A 71 -20.32 -7.96 -14.53
C GLN A 71 -21.10 -6.65 -14.34
N ASN A 72 -20.43 -5.58 -13.90
CA ASN A 72 -21.09 -4.36 -13.43
C ASN A 72 -20.98 -3.17 -14.38
N LYS A 73 -20.10 -3.24 -15.40
CA LYS A 73 -19.77 -2.15 -16.35
C LYS A 73 -19.23 -0.88 -15.69
N VAL A 74 -18.74 -0.99 -14.47
CA VAL A 74 -18.15 0.08 -13.66
C VAL A 74 -16.98 -0.48 -12.86
N PHE A 75 -15.96 0.34 -12.59
CA PHE A 75 -14.90 -0.02 -11.65
C PHE A 75 -15.35 0.17 -10.20
N THR A 76 -14.64 -0.43 -9.25
CA THR A 76 -14.87 -0.21 -7.81
C THR A 76 -13.60 0.18 -7.07
N ASN A 77 -13.75 1.01 -6.03
CA ASN A 77 -12.73 1.27 -5.00
C ASN A 77 -12.76 0.27 -3.84
N SER A 78 -13.79 -0.57 -3.74
CA SER A 78 -13.95 -1.44 -2.60
C SER A 78 -13.17 -2.72 -2.81
N LEU A 79 -12.07 -2.88 -2.07
CA LEU A 79 -11.32 -4.14 -2.02
C LEU A 79 -12.22 -5.32 -1.62
N GLN A 80 -13.22 -5.08 -0.77
CA GLN A 80 -14.20 -6.10 -0.36
C GLN A 80 -15.06 -6.56 -1.55
N LYS A 81 -15.53 -5.63 -2.40
CA LYS A 81 -16.33 -5.96 -3.60
C LYS A 81 -15.53 -6.73 -4.66
N LEU A 82 -14.21 -6.61 -4.67
CA LEU A 82 -13.37 -7.42 -5.54
C LEU A 82 -13.34 -8.90 -5.12
N GLY A 83 -13.89 -9.25 -3.96
CA GLY A 83 -14.00 -10.65 -3.51
C GLY A 83 -12.65 -11.30 -3.19
N VAL A 84 -11.58 -10.51 -3.14
CA VAL A 84 -10.23 -11.01 -2.90
C VAL A 84 -9.97 -10.93 -1.39
N SER A 85 -10.43 -11.94 -0.66
CA SER A 85 -10.21 -12.10 0.79
C SER A 85 -8.73 -12.06 1.19
N GLN A 86 -7.83 -12.29 0.21
CA GLN A 86 -6.37 -12.26 0.37
C GLN A 86 -5.76 -10.85 0.31
N ILE A 87 -6.50 -9.78 -0.03
CA ILE A 87 -5.98 -8.40 0.00
C ILE A 87 -6.23 -7.80 1.39
N SER A 88 -5.63 -8.40 2.41
CA SER A 88 -5.52 -7.78 3.73
C SER A 88 -4.16 -7.10 3.86
N PRO A 89 -4.01 -5.95 4.53
CA PRO A 89 -2.69 -5.40 4.83
C PRO A 89 -1.79 -6.49 5.44
N SER A 90 -0.54 -6.54 5.01
CA SER A 90 0.47 -7.40 5.63
C SER A 90 1.46 -6.53 6.40
N ASP A 91 2.31 -7.16 7.20
CA ASP A 91 3.40 -6.46 7.90
C ASP A 91 4.41 -5.79 6.96
N SER A 92 4.31 -6.02 5.65
CA SER A 92 5.26 -5.53 4.65
C SER A 92 4.63 -4.60 3.62
N TYR A 93 3.30 -4.63 3.43
CA TYR A 93 2.61 -3.90 2.37
C TYR A 93 1.23 -3.38 2.77
N LYS A 94 0.93 -2.15 2.35
CA LYS A 94 -0.42 -1.57 2.31
C LYS A 94 -0.98 -1.67 0.89
N TYR A 95 -2.24 -2.03 0.78
CA TYR A 95 -2.94 -2.16 -0.50
C TYR A 95 -4.04 -1.12 -0.63
N GLY A 96 -4.28 -0.65 -1.85
CA GLY A 96 -5.28 0.37 -2.12
C GLY A 96 -5.68 0.43 -3.58
N VAL A 97 -6.77 1.16 -3.84
CA VAL A 97 -7.33 1.37 -5.17
C VAL A 97 -7.49 2.88 -5.41
N ASN A 98 -7.20 3.34 -6.63
CA ASN A 98 -7.43 4.72 -7.06
C ASN A 98 -7.98 4.76 -8.49
N SER A 99 -8.66 5.81 -8.91
CA SER A 99 -9.19 5.96 -10.27
C SER A 99 -8.52 7.09 -11.04
N ASP A 100 -8.59 7.05 -12.37
CA ASP A 100 -8.24 8.19 -13.22
C ASP A 100 -9.37 9.21 -13.38
N SER A 101 -10.53 8.95 -12.78
CA SER A 101 -11.62 9.92 -12.70
C SER A 101 -11.18 11.15 -11.91
N LYS A 102 -11.45 12.34 -12.44
CA LYS A 102 -11.27 13.62 -11.71
C LYS A 102 -12.18 13.71 -10.49
N ASP A 103 -13.28 12.96 -10.51
CA ASP A 103 -14.19 12.81 -9.39
C ASP A 103 -14.08 11.37 -8.85
N ILE A 104 -13.33 11.20 -7.76
CA ILE A 104 -13.14 9.90 -7.11
C ILE A 104 -14.44 9.34 -6.51
N SER A 105 -15.50 10.16 -6.40
CA SER A 105 -16.82 9.68 -6.00
C SER A 105 -17.58 9.00 -7.16
N ASP A 106 -17.25 9.35 -8.40
CA ASP A 106 -17.89 8.80 -9.60
C ASP A 106 -17.00 7.77 -10.32
N TRP A 107 -17.09 6.52 -9.84
CA TRP A 107 -16.39 5.38 -10.43
C TRP A 107 -16.95 4.95 -11.79
N SER A 108 -18.16 5.38 -12.15
CA SER A 108 -18.79 5.02 -13.43
C SER A 108 -18.11 5.65 -14.64
N ARG A 109 -17.40 6.77 -14.42
CA ARG A 109 -16.71 7.52 -15.46
C ARG A 109 -15.21 7.25 -15.53
N ALA A 110 -14.68 6.46 -14.59
CA ALA A 110 -13.27 6.08 -14.57
C ALA A 110 -12.93 5.29 -15.84
N LYS A 111 -11.98 5.79 -16.63
CA LYS A 111 -11.44 5.08 -17.80
C LYS A 111 -10.31 4.14 -17.41
N ALA A 112 -9.75 4.35 -16.23
CA ALA A 112 -8.78 3.47 -15.61
C ALA A 112 -8.95 3.42 -14.09
N VAL A 113 -8.54 2.29 -13.54
CA VAL A 113 -8.42 2.06 -12.10
C VAL A 113 -7.05 1.48 -11.82
N TYR A 114 -6.46 1.94 -10.72
CA TYR A 114 -5.11 1.65 -10.30
C TYR A 114 -5.13 0.92 -8.97
N HIS A 115 -4.22 -0.02 -8.83
CA HIS A 115 -4.10 -0.86 -7.65
C HIS A 115 -2.67 -0.74 -7.12
N PHE A 116 -2.51 -0.60 -5.81
CA PHE A 116 -1.21 -0.30 -5.22
C PHE A 116 -0.83 -1.38 -4.23
N GLY A 117 0.45 -1.74 -4.22
CA GLY A 117 1.13 -2.44 -3.13
C GLY A 117 2.28 -1.56 -2.66
N ILE A 118 2.04 -0.77 -1.62
CA ILE A 118 3.02 0.17 -1.07
C ILE A 118 3.79 -0.52 0.06
N ALA A 119 5.10 -0.67 -0.12
CA ALA A 119 5.99 -1.24 0.87
C ALA A 119 5.99 -0.39 2.15
N ILE A 120 5.94 -1.06 3.29
CA ILE A 120 6.04 -0.45 4.63
C ILE A 120 7.47 -0.52 5.16
N LYS A 121 8.24 -1.52 4.72
CA LYS A 121 9.60 -1.80 5.20
C LYS A 121 10.64 -1.36 4.16
N PRO A 122 11.81 -0.84 4.62
CA PRO A 122 12.89 -0.47 3.71
C PRO A 122 13.41 -1.67 2.93
N GLY A 123 13.95 -1.42 1.73
CA GLY A 123 14.48 -2.45 0.83
C GLY A 123 13.42 -3.21 0.03
N LEU A 124 12.14 -3.01 0.30
CA LEU A 124 11.05 -3.58 -0.49
C LEU A 124 10.63 -2.62 -1.63
N LYS A 125 10.31 -3.19 -2.79
CA LYS A 125 9.81 -2.43 -3.95
C LYS A 125 8.32 -2.11 -3.80
N ASN A 126 7.89 -1.00 -4.38
CA ASN A 126 6.48 -0.66 -4.56
C ASN A 126 5.94 -1.30 -5.83
N TYR A 127 4.65 -1.57 -5.85
CA TYR A 127 3.96 -2.15 -7.00
C TYR A 127 2.73 -1.31 -7.35
N VAL A 128 2.52 -1.10 -8.65
CA VAL A 128 1.31 -0.49 -9.19
C VAL A 128 0.76 -1.31 -10.33
N GLY A 129 -0.49 -1.71 -10.20
CA GLY A 129 -1.30 -2.28 -11.25
C GLY A 129 -2.23 -1.23 -11.84
N GLY A 130 -2.64 -1.40 -13.08
CA GLY A 130 -3.67 -0.60 -13.70
C GLY A 130 -4.56 -1.44 -14.60
N VAL A 131 -5.86 -1.19 -14.58
CA VAL A 131 -6.83 -1.74 -15.53
C VAL A 131 -7.44 -0.58 -16.30
N PHE A 132 -7.34 -0.64 -17.63
CA PHE A 132 -7.75 0.40 -18.55
C PHE A 132 -8.88 -0.08 -19.44
N LEU A 133 -9.81 0.82 -19.72
CA LEU A 133 -10.77 0.67 -20.82
C LEU A 133 -10.07 1.09 -22.12
N VAL A 134 -9.81 0.11 -22.98
CA VAL A 134 -9.10 0.29 -24.25
C VAL A 134 -10.00 -0.07 -25.43
N PRO A 135 -10.04 0.74 -26.49
CA PRO A 135 -10.68 0.34 -27.74
C PRO A 135 -9.91 -0.83 -28.37
N LYS A 136 -10.63 -1.90 -28.74
CA LYS A 136 -10.12 -3.03 -29.50
C LYS A 136 -11.02 -3.24 -30.72
N THR A 137 -10.41 -3.33 -31.90
CA THR A 137 -11.12 -3.60 -33.14
C THR A 137 -11.05 -5.09 -33.43
N TRP A 138 -12.21 -5.73 -33.57
CA TRP A 138 -12.34 -7.13 -33.97
C TRP A 138 -13.37 -7.20 -35.10
N GLN A 139 -13.00 -7.82 -36.23
CA GLN A 139 -13.87 -7.97 -37.40
C GLN A 139 -14.51 -6.64 -37.86
N GLY A 140 -13.71 -5.56 -37.90
CA GLY A 140 -14.18 -4.22 -38.32
C GLY A 140 -15.04 -3.48 -37.29
N GLN A 141 -15.36 -4.08 -36.14
CA GLN A 141 -16.09 -3.44 -35.05
C GLN A 141 -15.15 -3.05 -33.92
N THR A 142 -15.16 -1.78 -33.53
CA THR A 142 -14.42 -1.29 -32.36
C THR A 142 -15.29 -1.44 -31.11
N LYS A 143 -14.83 -2.21 -30.14
CA LYS A 143 -15.46 -2.41 -28.84
C LYS A 143 -14.50 -2.02 -27.73
N ILE A 144 -15.04 -1.62 -26.58
CA ILE A 144 -14.23 -1.37 -25.39
C ILE A 144 -13.93 -2.71 -24.72
N ALA A 145 -12.66 -2.94 -24.41
CA ALA A 145 -12.18 -4.07 -23.64
C ALA A 145 -11.36 -3.58 -22.44
N THR A 146 -11.19 -4.43 -21.44
CA THR A 146 -10.29 -4.15 -20.32
C THR A 146 -8.88 -4.66 -20.62
N GLN A 147 -7.85 -3.86 -20.36
CA GLN A 147 -6.44 -4.29 -20.44
C GLN A 147 -5.72 -3.95 -19.14
N SER A 148 -4.99 -4.91 -18.57
CA SER A 148 -4.25 -4.74 -17.32
C SER A 148 -2.74 -4.61 -17.53
N ILE A 149 -2.06 -3.95 -16.61
CA ILE A 149 -0.60 -3.87 -16.51
C ILE A 149 -0.17 -3.99 -15.05
N LEU A 150 1.04 -4.49 -14.82
CA LEU A 150 1.70 -4.50 -13.50
C LEU A 150 3.08 -3.89 -13.65
N CYS A 151 3.42 -2.95 -12.76
CA CYS A 151 4.68 -2.24 -12.74
C CYS A 151 5.32 -2.29 -11.35
N GLU A 152 6.65 -2.39 -11.29
CA GLU A 152 7.42 -2.19 -10.06
C GLU A 152 8.09 -0.82 -10.04
N GLY A 153 8.13 -0.19 -8.86
CA GLY A 153 8.86 1.03 -8.57
C GLY A 153 9.88 0.79 -7.46
N SER A 154 11.09 1.33 -7.64
CA SER A 154 12.23 1.10 -6.75
C SER A 154 12.41 2.13 -5.64
N LYS A 155 11.63 3.22 -5.63
CA LYS A 155 11.74 4.25 -4.59
C LYS A 155 10.86 3.91 -3.38
N PRO A 156 11.43 3.62 -2.20
CA PRO A 156 10.65 3.50 -0.97
C PRO A 156 9.95 4.84 -0.65
N ASP A 157 8.80 4.76 0.03
CA ASP A 157 7.99 5.90 0.51
C ASP A 157 7.42 6.89 -0.53
N VAL A 158 7.55 6.59 -1.83
CA VAL A 158 6.89 7.37 -2.89
C VAL A 158 5.84 6.51 -3.58
N MET A 159 4.62 7.03 -3.65
CA MET A 159 3.55 6.40 -4.42
C MET A 159 4.04 6.22 -5.87
N PRO A 160 4.11 4.97 -6.39
CA PRO A 160 4.61 4.72 -7.73
C PRO A 160 3.75 5.46 -8.76
N ALA A 161 4.41 6.01 -9.79
CA ALA A 161 3.72 6.70 -10.86
C ALA A 161 2.69 5.77 -11.52
N MET A 162 1.46 6.26 -11.66
CA MET A 162 0.38 5.48 -12.27
C MET A 162 0.75 5.12 -13.72
N PRO A 163 0.45 3.89 -14.16
CA PRO A 163 0.55 3.55 -15.57
C PRO A 163 -0.34 4.47 -16.41
N THR A 164 -0.02 4.59 -17.69
CA THR A 164 -0.75 5.46 -18.62
C THR A 164 -1.15 4.69 -19.88
N TYR A 165 -2.23 5.13 -20.51
CA TYR A 165 -2.60 4.69 -21.83
C TYR A 165 -2.30 5.81 -22.84
N ARG A 166 -1.31 5.59 -23.70
CA ARG A 166 -0.90 6.53 -24.77
C ARG A 166 -0.65 5.77 -26.05
N ASP A 167 -1.06 6.34 -27.18
CA ASP A 167 -0.80 5.82 -28.52
C ASP A 167 -1.21 4.34 -28.68
N GLY A 168 -2.39 3.99 -28.17
CA GLY A 168 -2.92 2.62 -28.25
C GLY A 168 -2.28 1.61 -27.29
N THR A 169 -1.35 2.03 -26.45
CA THR A 169 -0.54 1.14 -25.61
C THR A 169 -0.62 1.52 -24.13
N VAL A 170 -0.82 0.52 -23.27
CA VAL A 170 -0.70 0.68 -21.81
C VAL A 170 0.77 0.60 -21.43
N ARG A 171 1.28 1.57 -20.66
CA ARG A 171 2.70 1.68 -20.30
C ARG A 171 2.86 2.04 -18.83
N CYS A 172 3.91 1.53 -18.20
CA CYS A 172 4.29 1.93 -16.85
C CYS A 172 4.62 3.42 -16.75
N GLY A 173 4.31 4.01 -15.59
CA GLY A 173 4.61 5.41 -15.29
C GLY A 173 6.12 5.66 -15.15
N VAL A 174 6.53 6.92 -15.22
CA VAL A 174 7.95 7.31 -15.10
C VAL A 174 8.54 6.79 -13.78
N GLY A 175 9.71 6.16 -13.87
CA GLY A 175 10.39 5.57 -12.69
C GLY A 175 9.82 4.22 -12.24
N THR A 176 8.95 3.61 -13.04
CA THR A 176 8.46 2.24 -12.82
C THR A 176 8.76 1.36 -14.04
N THR A 177 8.83 0.05 -13.83
CA THR A 177 9.18 -0.94 -14.87
C THR A 177 8.12 -2.03 -14.95
N GLU A 178 7.73 -2.40 -16.16
CA GLU A 178 6.70 -3.43 -16.38
C GLU A 178 7.19 -4.80 -15.93
N ILE A 179 6.34 -5.47 -15.16
CA ILE A 179 6.50 -6.87 -14.79
C ILE A 179 5.68 -7.68 -15.77
N LYS A 180 6.37 -8.37 -16.68
CA LYS A 180 5.73 -9.37 -17.53
C LYS A 180 5.35 -10.55 -16.66
N LEU A 181 4.05 -10.67 -16.35
CA LEU A 181 3.53 -11.87 -15.71
C LEU A 181 3.63 -13.01 -16.72
N PRO A 182 4.14 -14.19 -16.33
CA PRO A 182 4.14 -15.34 -17.22
C PRO A 182 2.68 -15.65 -17.59
N ILE A 183 2.40 -15.64 -18.89
CA ILE A 183 1.12 -16.11 -19.41
C ILE A 183 1.06 -17.60 -19.04
N ALA A 184 0.12 -17.98 -18.18
CA ALA A 184 -0.18 -19.38 -17.97
C ALA A 184 -0.58 -19.95 -19.33
N LYS A 185 0.27 -20.83 -19.88
CA LYS A 185 -0.01 -21.57 -21.11
C LYS A 185 -1.09 -22.61 -20.85
#